data_AF-A0A927GVL3-F1
#
_entry.id   AF-A0A927GVL3-F1
#
_cell.length_a   1.000
_cell.length_b   1.000
_cell.length_c   1.000
_cell.angle_alpha   90.00
_cell.angle_beta   90.00
_cell.angle_gamma   90.00
#
_symmetry.space_group_name_H-M   'P 1'
#
loop_
_entity.id
_entity.type
_entity.pdbx_description
1 polymer ?
#
loop_
_entity_poly.entity_id
_entity_poly.type
_entity_poly.pdbx_seq_one_letter_code
_entity_poly.pdbx_strand_id
1 'polypeptide(L)' 'MENEHNKLFPEDQARVDAYLKRGYNETERKPFRPLRLLFILFLMVTFFTLFSLGLARWFGVY' A
#
# COMPACT_ATOMS: atom_id res chain seq x y z
N MET A 1 30.33 -20.31 -10.24
CA MET A 1 30.89 -20.82 -8.98
C MET A 1 29.91 -20.45 -7.89
N GLU A 2 29.23 -21.44 -7.32
CA GLU A 2 28.41 -21.23 -6.12
C GLU A 2 29.36 -20.78 -5.00
N ASN A 3 29.06 -19.65 -4.35
CA ASN A 3 29.94 -19.09 -3.32
C ASN A 3 29.83 -19.93 -2.05
N GLU A 4 30.57 -21.04 -1.97
CA GLU A 4 30.60 -21.93 -0.78
C GLU A 4 30.99 -21.17 0.50
N HIS A 5 31.75 -20.08 0.36
CA HIS A 5 32.13 -19.19 1.48
C HIS A 5 30.97 -18.45 2.15
N ASN A 6 29.77 -18.44 1.55
CA ASN A 6 28.62 -17.69 2.06
C ASN A 6 27.49 -18.61 2.57
N LYS A 7 27.76 -19.92 2.68
CA LYS A 7 26.79 -20.91 3.12
C LYS A 7 26.94 -21.12 4.63
N LEU A 8 25.87 -20.82 5.37
CA LEU A 8 25.82 -21.07 6.81
C LEU A 8 25.91 -22.58 7.07
N PHE A 9 26.57 -22.95 8.15
CA PHE A 9 26.48 -24.31 8.65
C PHE A 9 25.01 -24.63 8.99
N PRO A 10 24.58 -25.90 8.91
CA PRO A 10 23.18 -26.27 9.13
C PRO A 10 22.60 -25.78 10.46
N GLU A 11 23.42 -25.74 11.51
CA GLU A 11 23.03 -25.23 12.82
C GLU A 11 22.75 -23.72 12.80
N ASP A 12 23.61 -22.94 12.17
CA ASP A 12 23.44 -21.49 12.07
C ASP A 12 22.26 -21.13 11.16
N GLN A 13 22.07 -21.89 10.08
CA GLN A 13 20.90 -21.76 9.21
C GLN A 13 19.61 -22.01 9.99
N ALA A 14 19.56 -23.04 10.85
CA ALA A 14 18.40 -23.34 11.67
C ALA A 14 18.08 -22.21 12.67
N ARG A 15 19.10 -21.55 13.22
CA ARG A 15 18.92 -20.38 14.09
C ARG A 15 18.34 -19.18 13.34
N VAL A 16 18.82 -18.93 12.12
CA VAL A 16 18.30 -17.87 11.23
C VAL A 16 16.85 -18.15 10.87
N ASP A 17 16.54 -19.38 10.46
CA ASP A 17 15.17 -19.78 10.07
C ASP A 17 14.21 -19.64 11.25
N ALA A 18 14.64 -20.03 12.46
CA ALA A 18 13.84 -19.86 13.68
C ALA A 18 13.60 -18.38 14.00
N TYR A 19 14.61 -17.52 13.83
CA TYR A 19 14.49 -16.08 14.03
C TYR A 19 13.53 -15.43 13.03
N LEU A 20 13.66 -15.75 11.73
CA LEU A 20 12.80 -15.22 10.67
C LEU A 20 11.34 -15.66 10.82
N LYS A 21 11.10 -16.87 11.35
CA LYS A 21 9.75 -17.38 11.65
C LYS A 21 9.14 -16.77 12.92
N ARG A 22 9.95 -16.18 13.81
CA ARG A 22 9.48 -15.56 15.06
C ARG A 22 8.85 -14.17 14.82
N GLY A 23 8.30 -13.94 13.63
CA GLY A 23 7.90 -12.65 13.07
C GLY A 23 7.19 -11.75 14.08
N TYR A 24 7.92 -10.77 14.60
CA TYR A 24 7.38 -9.69 15.44
C TYR A 24 6.63 -8.63 14.62
N ASN A 25 6.65 -8.75 13.28
CA ASN A 25 6.12 -7.77 12.33
C ASN A 25 4.99 -8.34 11.44
N GLU A 26 4.32 -9.40 11.88
CA GLU A 26 3.02 -9.79 11.31
C GLU A 26 1.93 -8.89 11.89
N THR A 27 1.62 -7.84 11.15
CA THR A 27 0.43 -7.03 11.41
C THR A 27 -0.73 -7.57 10.60
N GLU A 28 -1.94 -7.53 11.16
CA GLU A 28 -3.16 -7.82 10.40
C GLU A 28 -3.29 -6.82 9.25
N ARG A 29 -2.87 -7.23 8.04
CA ARG A 29 -2.98 -6.40 6.84
C ARG A 29 -4.38 -6.53 6.30
N LYS A 30 -5.17 -5.46 6.43
CA LYS A 30 -6.43 -5.37 5.71
C LYS A 30 -6.16 -5.56 4.20
N PRO A 31 -6.94 -6.39 3.49
CA PRO A 31 -6.72 -6.61 2.06
C PRO A 31 -6.80 -5.28 1.32
N PHE A 32 -5.80 -5.00 0.49
CA PHE A 32 -5.77 -3.79 -0.32
C PHE A 32 -6.88 -3.85 -1.36
N ARG A 33 -7.75 -2.83 -1.41
CA ARG A 33 -8.90 -2.74 -2.32
C ARG A 33 -8.69 -1.58 -3.30
N PRO A 34 -7.89 -1.74 -4.37
CA PRO A 34 -7.49 -0.65 -5.25
C PRO A 34 -8.68 0.07 -5.89
N LEU A 35 -9.69 -0.68 -6.33
CA LEU A 35 -10.89 -0.11 -6.96
C LEU A 35 -11.68 0.80 -6.02
N ARG A 36 -11.71 0.50 -4.71
CA ARG A 36 -12.36 1.36 -3.72
C ARG A 36 -11.66 2.71 -3.60
N LEU A 37 -10.32 2.70 -3.60
CA LEU A 37 -9.52 3.92 -3.54
C LEU A 37 -9.75 4.79 -4.78
N LEU A 38 -9.71 4.18 -5.97
CA LEU A 38 -9.98 4.87 -7.23
C LEU A 38 -11.39 5.46 -7.28
N PHE A 39 -12.40 4.73 -6.80
CA PHE A 39 -13.77 5.21 -6.74
C PHE A 39 -13.92 6.44 -5.83
N ILE A 40 -13.32 6.41 -4.64
CA ILE A 40 -13.35 7.56 -3.71
C ILE A 40 -12.67 8.78 -4.34
N LEU A 41 -11.50 8.58 -4.96
CA LEU A 41 -10.78 9.64 -5.64
C LEU A 41 -11.62 10.25 -6.78
N PHE A 42 -12.21 9.41 -7.63
CA PHE A 42 -13.08 9.84 -8.73
C PHE A 42 -14.27 10.65 -8.21
N LEU A 43 -14.90 10.18 -7.13
CA LEU A 43 -16.01 10.88 -6.48
C LEU A 43 -15.60 12.28 -6.01
N MET A 44 -14.46 12.39 -5.32
CA MET A 44 -13.98 13.66 -4.79
C MET A 44 -13.66 14.67 -5.91
N VAL A 45 -12.95 14.23 -6.95
CA VAL A 45 -12.60 15.10 -8.08
C VAL A 45 -13.87 15.56 -8.79
N THR A 46 -14.78 14.63 -9.10
CA THR A 46 -16.06 14.95 -9.75
C THR A 46 -16.89 15.92 -8.91
N PHE A 47 -16.97 15.68 -7.61
CA PHE A 47 -17.68 16.57 -6.68
C PHE A 47 -17.12 17.99 -6.72
N PHE A 48 -15.80 18.16 -6.60
CA PHE A 48 -15.18 19.49 -6.63
C PHE A 48 -15.33 20.17 -7.98
N THR A 49 -15.27 19.44 -9.09
CA THR A 49 -15.55 19.98 -10.43
C THR A 49 -16.97 20.53 -10.51
N LEU A 50 -17.97 19.72 -10.14
CA LEU A 50 -19.37 20.14 -10.17
C LEU A 50 -19.66 21.28 -9.19
N PHE A 51 -19.06 21.22 -8.00
CA PHE A 51 -19.19 22.26 -7.00
C PHE A 51 -18.63 23.59 -7.50
N SER A 52 -17.42 23.59 -8.07
CA SER A 52 -16.80 24.79 -8.65
C SER A 52 -17.63 25.38 -9.79
N LEU A 53 -18.12 24.53 -10.70
CA LEU A 53 -19.01 24.97 -11.79
C LEU A 53 -20.33 25.53 -11.26
N GLY A 54 -20.90 24.92 -10.22
CA GLY A 54 -22.11 25.41 -9.56
C GLY A 54 -21.92 26.78 -8.94
N LEU A 55 -20.80 27.00 -8.25
CA LEU A 55 -20.44 28.30 -7.69
C LEU A 55 -20.22 29.35 -8.79
N ALA A 56 -19.46 29.03 -9.84
CA ALA A 56 -19.23 29.94 -10.97
C ALA A 56 -20.55 30.40 -11.60
N ARG A 57 -21.50 29.47 -11.77
CA ARG A 57 -22.82 29.76 -12.31
C ARG A 57 -23.68 30.62 -11.38
N TRP A 58 -23.58 30.44 -10.05
CA TRP A 58 -24.30 31.29 -9.08
C TRP A 58 -23.75 32.72 -9.08
N PHE A 59 -22.42 32.87 -9.07
CA PHE A 59 -21.78 34.18 -9.01
C PHE A 59 -21.67 34.89 -10.37
N GLY A 60 -22.17 34.28 -11.46
CA GLY A 60 -22.17 34.89 -12.80
C GLY A 60 -20.77 35.08 -13.37
N VAL A 61 -19.81 34.25 -12.96
CA VAL A 61 -18.46 34.25 -13.51
C VAL A 61 -18.51 33.49 -14.84
N TYR A 62 -18.33 34.21 -15.95
CA TYR A 62 -18.29 33.67 -17.31
C TYR A 62 -16.87 33.69 -17.86
#